data_AF-A0A812SEK1-F1
#
_entry.id   AF-A0A812SEK1-F1
#
_cell.length_a   1.000
_cell.length_b   1.000
_cell.length_c   1.000
_cell.angle_alpha   90.00
_cell.angle_beta   90.00
_cell.angle_gamma   90.00
#
_symmetry.space_group_name_H-M   'P 1'
#
loop_
_entity.id
_entity.type
_entity.pdbx_description
1 polymer ?
#
loop_
_entity_poly.entity_id
_entity_poly.type
_entity_poly.pdbx_seq_one_letter_code
_entity_poly.pdbx_strand_id
1 'polypeptide(L)'
;MANLLNDADVVDVEAYDWLIADTSRPDFGDRVTDEEIDEAVVLRDSAIIGRAGEEVYAKWANWLMQKEKTKGDARANDSWTSNPGLACFGLREFAIDDWPLIGPRAVKEYLEAVRNGSTDMTAYHLTWLQASGVSQSSGADMLRVGLGIDQLDLSNIFVAELAVRRLIQIETAVARNPASPDYTGPELLMEQSVGATGQAVTLTFNNWVASKLKDRANVQKLTRLYKEEFGGNRGSVPTSEEK
;
A
#
# COMPACT_ATOMS: atom_id res chain seq x y z
N MET A 1 25.61 35.66 -43.37
CA MET A 1 24.20 35.53 -43.76
C MET A 1 23.58 34.54 -42.80
N ALA A 2 22.83 35.02 -41.82
CA ALA A 2 22.22 34.22 -40.77
C ALA A 2 20.80 33.85 -41.19
N ASN A 3 20.46 32.56 -41.13
CA ASN A 3 19.12 32.05 -41.40
C ASN A 3 18.18 32.52 -40.30
N LEU A 4 17.20 33.33 -40.72
CA LEU A 4 16.14 33.95 -39.95
C LEU A 4 14.83 33.16 -40.21
N LEU A 5 14.86 31.85 -40.00
CA LEU A 5 13.68 30.99 -40.09
C LEU A 5 13.40 30.43 -38.70
N ASN A 6 12.22 30.82 -38.23
CA ASN A 6 11.66 30.61 -36.93
C ASN A 6 11.27 29.13 -36.80
N ASP A 7 12.18 28.29 -36.28
CA ASP A 7 11.86 26.97 -35.71
C ASP A 7 11.07 27.19 -34.40
N ALA A 8 9.89 27.78 -34.51
CA ALA A 8 8.90 27.63 -33.46
C ALA A 8 8.40 26.19 -33.57
N ASP A 9 8.84 25.33 -32.65
CA ASP A 9 8.30 23.99 -32.46
C ASP A 9 6.79 24.07 -32.62
N VAL A 10 6.25 23.39 -33.63
CA VAL A 10 4.82 23.23 -33.80
C VAL A 10 4.34 22.58 -32.52
N VAL A 11 3.65 23.35 -31.68
CA VAL A 11 3.03 22.84 -30.46
C VAL A 11 2.09 21.74 -30.93
N ASP A 12 2.42 20.49 -30.59
CA ASP A 12 1.57 19.34 -30.88
C ASP A 12 0.16 19.65 -30.40
N VAL A 13 -0.74 19.87 -31.35
CA VAL A 13 -2.15 20.05 -31.05
C VAL A 13 -2.62 18.69 -30.57
N GLU A 14 -2.80 18.54 -29.26
CA GLU A 14 -3.33 17.32 -28.67
C GLU A 14 -4.64 16.98 -29.39
N ALA A 15 -4.66 15.88 -30.13
CA ALA A 15 -5.85 15.40 -30.79
C ALA A 15 -6.71 14.71 -29.73
N TYR A 16 -7.90 15.29 -29.47
CA TYR A 16 -8.85 14.73 -28.53
C TYR A 16 -9.86 13.87 -29.29
N ASP A 17 -10.10 12.66 -28.79
CA ASP A 17 -11.14 11.76 -29.30
C ASP A 17 -12.26 11.58 -28.27
N TRP A 18 -13.49 11.43 -28.76
CA TRP A 18 -14.65 11.04 -27.96
C TRP A 18 -14.72 9.52 -27.85
N LEU A 19 -14.95 9.01 -26.64
CA LEU A 19 -15.01 7.58 -26.36
C LEU A 19 -16.31 7.23 -25.63
N ILE A 20 -16.84 6.03 -25.90
CA ILE A 20 -17.97 5.48 -25.15
C ILE A 20 -17.53 5.21 -23.71
N ALA A 21 -18.22 5.82 -22.76
CA ALA A 21 -17.90 5.77 -21.34
C ALA A 21 -18.84 4.85 -20.53
N ASP A 22 -19.87 4.29 -21.16
CA ASP A 22 -20.78 3.34 -20.52
C ASP A 22 -20.14 1.95 -20.42
N THR A 23 -19.77 1.56 -19.20
CA THR A 23 -19.06 0.31 -18.96
C THR A 23 -19.92 -0.92 -19.19
N SER A 24 -21.25 -0.79 -19.19
CA SER A 24 -22.17 -1.92 -19.35
C SER A 24 -22.29 -2.45 -20.78
N ARG A 25 -21.75 -1.71 -21.76
CA ARG A 25 -21.87 -2.03 -23.18
C ARG A 25 -20.64 -2.73 -23.75
N PRO A 26 -20.80 -3.58 -24.79
CA PRO A 26 -19.67 -4.23 -25.45
C PRO A 26 -18.77 -3.26 -26.23
N ASP A 27 -19.27 -2.08 -26.60
CA ASP A 27 -18.53 -1.02 -27.30
C ASP A 27 -17.90 0.01 -26.35
N PHE A 28 -17.77 -0.31 -25.06
CA PHE A 28 -17.06 0.52 -24.10
C PHE A 28 -15.61 0.80 -24.56
N GLY A 29 -15.24 2.08 -24.61
CA GLY A 29 -13.92 2.52 -25.05
C GLY A 29 -13.76 2.63 -26.57
N ASP A 30 -14.77 2.29 -27.37
CA ASP A 30 -14.75 2.53 -28.80
C ASP A 30 -14.81 4.03 -29.10
N ARG A 31 -14.13 4.40 -30.18
CA ARG A 31 -14.13 5.78 -30.69
C ARG A 31 -15.51 6.11 -31.26
N VAL A 32 -16.02 7.26 -30.83
CA VAL A 32 -17.23 7.86 -31.39
C VAL A 32 -16.85 8.58 -32.69
N THR A 33 -17.61 8.36 -33.76
CA THR A 33 -17.35 9.02 -35.04
C THR A 33 -17.80 10.48 -34.98
N ASP A 34 -17.22 11.34 -35.82
CA ASP A 34 -17.60 12.75 -35.86
C ASP A 34 -19.08 12.93 -36.23
N GLU A 35 -19.62 12.05 -37.09
CA GLU A 35 -21.04 12.02 -37.47
C GLU A 35 -21.96 11.77 -36.26
N GLU A 36 -21.57 10.87 -35.36
CA GLU A 36 -22.34 10.58 -34.14
C GLU A 36 -22.29 11.73 -33.14
N ILE A 37 -21.20 12.52 -33.14
CA ILE A 37 -21.07 13.71 -32.30
C ILE A 37 -21.91 14.87 -32.83
N ASP A 38 -22.02 15.02 -34.15
CA ASP A 38 -22.84 16.07 -34.76
C ASP A 38 -24.34 15.91 -34.42
N GLU A 39 -24.80 14.67 -34.24
CA GLU A 39 -26.17 14.35 -33.81
C GLU A 39 -26.33 14.28 -32.28
N ALA A 40 -25.23 14.38 -31.52
CA ALA A 40 -25.23 14.22 -30.08
C ALA A 40 -25.72 15.44 -29.31
N VAL A 41 -26.22 15.19 -28.10
CA VAL A 41 -26.40 16.26 -27.11
C VAL A 41 -25.10 16.40 -26.31
N VAL A 42 -24.28 17.38 -26.68
CA VAL A 42 -22.98 17.64 -26.04
C VAL A 42 -23.13 18.60 -24.86
N LEU A 43 -22.61 18.19 -23.70
CA LEU A 43 -22.58 18.96 -22.46
C LEU A 43 -21.15 19.04 -21.91
N ARG A 44 -20.43 20.10 -22.28
CA ARG A 44 -19.02 20.35 -21.88
C ARG A 44 -18.08 19.19 -22.22
N ASP A 45 -17.92 18.25 -21.31
CA ASP A 45 -17.00 17.10 -21.37
C ASP A 45 -17.72 15.76 -21.57
N SER A 46 -19.04 15.76 -21.69
CA SER A 46 -19.83 14.57 -21.95
C SER A 46 -20.79 14.77 -23.12
N ALA A 47 -21.20 13.67 -23.74
CA ALA A 47 -22.17 13.67 -24.82
C ALA A 47 -23.08 12.46 -24.67
N ILE A 48 -24.35 12.63 -25.02
CA ILE A 48 -25.28 11.51 -25.19
C ILE A 48 -25.47 11.31 -26.70
N ILE A 49 -25.08 10.14 -27.18
CA ILE A 49 -25.13 9.76 -28.60
C ILE A 49 -26.19 8.69 -28.82
N GLY A 50 -26.86 8.70 -29.97
CA GLY A 50 -27.78 7.63 -30.36
C GLY A 50 -27.06 6.57 -31.19
N ARG A 51 -26.80 5.38 -30.63
CA ARG A 51 -26.14 4.29 -31.36
C ARG A 51 -27.02 3.04 -31.34
N ALA A 52 -27.34 2.52 -32.53
CA ALA A 52 -28.24 1.37 -32.71
C ALA A 52 -29.64 1.53 -32.05
N GLY A 53 -30.13 2.77 -31.95
CA GLY A 53 -31.44 3.08 -31.35
C GLY A 53 -31.44 3.19 -29.82
N GLU A 54 -30.27 3.14 -29.18
CA GLU A 54 -30.09 3.33 -27.74
C GLU A 54 -29.29 4.61 -27.45
N GLU A 55 -29.60 5.26 -26.34
CA GLU A 55 -28.82 6.41 -25.84
C GLU A 55 -27.57 5.91 -25.13
N VAL A 56 -26.40 6.37 -25.60
CA VAL A 56 -25.10 5.96 -25.10
C VAL A 56 -24.36 7.16 -24.54
N TYR A 57 -23.77 6.99 -23.36
CA TYR A 57 -22.98 8.01 -22.72
C TYR A 57 -21.54 8.00 -23.24
N ALA A 58 -21.12 9.08 -23.87
CA ALA A 58 -19.76 9.33 -24.33
C ALA A 58 -19.09 10.42 -23.50
N LYS A 59 -17.77 10.35 -23.36
CA LYS A 59 -16.99 11.35 -22.63
C LYS A 59 -15.81 11.86 -23.46
N TRP A 60 -15.59 13.17 -23.39
CA TRP A 60 -14.44 13.83 -23.96
C TRP A 60 -13.23 13.53 -23.07
N ALA A 61 -12.27 12.75 -23.55
CA ALA A 61 -11.15 12.31 -22.74
C ALA A 61 -9.80 12.58 -23.42
N ASN A 62 -9.09 13.62 -22.97
CA ASN A 62 -7.62 13.70 -23.09
C ASN A 62 -6.94 12.59 -22.27
N TRP A 63 -7.64 12.21 -21.20
CA TRP A 63 -7.14 11.41 -20.10
C TRP A 63 -6.94 9.92 -20.44
N LEU A 64 -7.63 9.35 -21.43
CA LEU A 64 -7.43 7.93 -21.80
C LEU A 64 -6.12 7.68 -22.58
N MET A 65 -5.52 8.71 -23.16
CA MET A 65 -4.20 8.63 -23.77
C MET A 65 -3.08 8.97 -22.76
N GLN A 66 -3.32 9.91 -21.82
CA GLN A 66 -2.37 10.21 -20.72
C GLN A 66 -2.35 9.14 -19.61
N LYS A 67 -3.51 8.55 -19.29
CA LYS A 67 -3.55 7.22 -18.70
C LYS A 67 -3.49 6.24 -19.85
N GLU A 68 -2.28 6.13 -20.42
CA GLU A 68 -1.58 4.86 -20.53
C GLU A 68 -2.56 3.69 -20.36
N LYS A 69 -2.81 2.90 -21.43
CA LYS A 69 -3.65 1.68 -21.46
C LYS A 69 -3.41 0.70 -20.29
N THR A 70 -2.44 1.01 -19.44
CA THR A 70 -2.03 0.46 -18.16
C THR A 70 -2.74 0.99 -16.90
N LYS A 71 -3.72 1.92 -16.90
CA LYS A 71 -4.26 2.49 -15.63
C LYS A 71 -5.77 2.74 -15.49
N GLY A 72 -6.59 2.39 -16.49
CA GLY A 72 -8.05 2.52 -16.41
C GLY A 72 -8.72 1.20 -16.72
N ASP A 73 -9.26 0.54 -15.71
CA ASP A 73 -9.95 -0.73 -15.86
C ASP A 73 -11.44 -0.53 -15.57
N ALA A 74 -12.25 -0.74 -16.61
CA ALA A 74 -13.71 -0.68 -16.58
C ALA A 74 -14.23 -2.10 -16.82
N ARG A 75 -14.09 -2.94 -15.80
CA ARG A 75 -14.71 -4.27 -15.79
C ARG A 75 -16.11 -4.14 -15.25
N ALA A 76 -17.05 -3.79 -16.12
CA ALA A 76 -18.41 -4.26 -15.92
C ALA A 76 -18.47 -5.74 -16.31
N ASN A 77 -19.16 -6.49 -15.47
CA ASN A 77 -19.66 -7.86 -15.62
C ASN A 77 -19.50 -8.51 -17.02
N ASP A 78 -18.85 -9.67 -17.03
CA ASP A 78 -18.99 -10.77 -18.02
C ASP A 78 -17.97 -10.96 -19.17
N SER A 79 -16.89 -10.18 -19.28
CA SER A 79 -15.77 -10.57 -20.19
C SER A 79 -14.46 -10.88 -19.44
N TRP A 80 -14.16 -12.17 -19.33
CA TRP A 80 -12.96 -12.72 -18.66
C TRP A 80 -11.70 -12.67 -19.55
N THR A 81 -11.45 -11.58 -20.28
CA THR A 81 -10.16 -11.37 -20.94
C THR A 81 -9.30 -10.46 -20.09
N SER A 82 -8.71 -11.01 -19.03
CA SER A 82 -7.80 -10.27 -18.17
C SER A 82 -6.50 -9.97 -18.91
N ASN A 83 -6.11 -8.70 -18.89
CA ASN A 83 -4.73 -8.31 -19.13
C ASN A 83 -3.99 -8.57 -17.80
N PRO A 84 -3.12 -9.58 -17.69
CA PRO A 84 -2.61 -10.08 -16.42
C PRO A 84 -1.76 -9.08 -15.63
N GLY A 85 -1.34 -7.97 -16.24
CA GLY A 85 -0.53 -6.94 -15.60
C GLY A 85 -1.28 -5.94 -14.72
N LEU A 86 -2.62 -6.02 -14.59
CA LEU A 86 -3.44 -4.95 -14.02
C LEU A 86 -4.55 -5.36 -13.05
N ALA A 87 -4.51 -6.60 -12.57
CA ALA A 87 -5.48 -7.11 -11.60
C ALA A 87 -5.26 -6.62 -10.15
N CYS A 88 -4.38 -5.64 -9.92
CA CYS A 88 -4.27 -4.96 -8.63
C CYS A 88 -5.39 -3.90 -8.49
N PHE A 89 -6.63 -4.39 -8.35
CA PHE A 89 -7.80 -3.57 -8.03
C PHE A 89 -7.51 -2.63 -6.86
N GLY A 90 -8.11 -1.44 -6.91
CA GLY A 90 -7.89 -0.37 -5.95
C GLY A 90 -8.03 -0.89 -4.53
N LEU A 91 -6.90 -0.95 -3.82
CA LEU A 91 -6.76 -1.33 -2.41
C LEU A 91 -7.57 -0.34 -1.57
N ARG A 92 -8.87 -0.59 -1.44
CA ARG A 92 -9.81 0.30 -0.77
C ARG A 92 -10.12 -0.28 0.58
N GLU A 93 -9.47 0.24 1.59
CA GLU A 93 -9.77 -0.14 2.96
C GLU A 93 -11.09 0.50 3.42
N PHE A 94 -12.02 -0.32 3.92
CA PHE A 94 -13.24 0.15 4.57
C PHE A 94 -13.14 -0.05 6.09
N ALA A 95 -13.76 0.85 6.85
CA ALA A 95 -13.88 0.68 8.29
C ALA A 95 -14.80 -0.52 8.58
N ILE A 96 -14.27 -1.52 9.29
CA ILE A 96 -15.02 -2.68 9.77
C ILE A 96 -15.04 -2.57 11.29
N ASP A 97 -16.22 -2.36 11.88
CA ASP A 97 -16.39 -2.08 13.30
C ASP A 97 -15.80 -3.18 14.20
N ASP A 98 -15.93 -4.45 13.79
CA ASP A 98 -15.48 -5.63 14.54
C ASP A 98 -14.24 -6.29 13.92
N TRP A 99 -13.22 -5.52 13.53
CA TRP A 99 -11.96 -6.11 13.04
C TRP A 99 -11.23 -6.84 14.18
N PRO A 100 -10.96 -8.16 14.08
CA PRO A 100 -10.49 -8.94 15.23
C PRO A 100 -8.99 -8.85 15.49
N LEU A 101 -8.23 -8.14 14.65
CA LEU A 101 -6.83 -7.79 14.90
C LEU A 101 -6.73 -6.35 15.37
N ILE A 102 -5.78 -6.09 16.26
CA ILE A 102 -5.47 -4.74 16.69
C ILE A 102 -4.40 -4.16 15.72
N GLY A 103 -4.24 -2.84 15.73
CA GLY A 103 -3.25 -2.15 14.91
C GLY A 103 -3.67 -1.89 13.45
N PRO A 104 -2.75 -1.33 12.64
CA PRO A 104 -3.02 -0.95 11.26
C PRO A 104 -3.19 -2.17 10.35
N ARG A 105 -3.85 -1.96 9.20
CA ARG A 105 -4.06 -2.99 8.19
C ARG A 105 -2.79 -3.22 7.37
N ALA A 106 -2.15 -4.36 7.59
CA ALA A 106 -0.88 -4.70 6.98
C ALA A 106 -1.02 -5.05 5.49
N VAL A 107 -2.16 -5.63 5.07
CA VAL A 107 -2.34 -6.05 3.66
C VAL A 107 -2.21 -4.89 2.71
N LYS A 108 -2.91 -3.78 2.99
CA LYS A 108 -2.89 -2.62 2.11
C LYS A 108 -1.49 -2.04 2.01
N GLU A 109 -0.85 -1.79 3.14
CA GLU A 109 0.51 -1.24 3.18
C GLU A 109 1.51 -2.15 2.45
N TYR A 110 1.44 -3.46 2.68
CA TYR A 110 2.29 -4.44 2.00
C TYR A 110 2.07 -4.46 0.49
N LEU A 111 0.82 -4.49 0.02
CA LEU A 111 0.51 -4.50 -1.40
C LEU A 111 0.86 -3.16 -2.08
N GLU A 112 0.71 -2.03 -1.39
CA GLU A 112 1.18 -0.72 -1.86
C GLU A 112 2.71 -0.68 -1.96
N ALA A 113 3.42 -1.23 -0.97
CA ALA A 113 4.88 -1.34 -1.01
C ALA A 113 5.36 -2.20 -2.18
N VAL A 114 4.76 -3.37 -2.40
CA VAL A 114 5.07 -4.25 -3.54
C VAL A 114 4.78 -3.54 -4.86
N ARG A 115 3.63 -2.86 -4.96
CA ARG A 115 3.24 -2.11 -6.15
C ARG A 115 4.16 -0.92 -6.46
N ASN A 116 4.64 -0.24 -5.43
CA ASN A 116 5.53 0.92 -5.60
C ASN A 116 6.97 0.49 -5.89
N GLY A 117 7.40 -0.65 -5.35
CA GLY A 117 8.76 -1.17 -5.52
C GLY A 117 8.96 -2.02 -6.77
N SER A 118 7.95 -2.79 -7.19
CA SER A 118 8.02 -3.72 -8.30
C SER A 118 6.88 -3.49 -9.29
N THR A 119 7.10 -3.84 -10.56
CA THR A 119 6.04 -3.74 -11.58
C THR A 119 4.91 -4.75 -11.38
N ASP A 120 5.19 -5.91 -10.76
CA ASP A 120 4.22 -6.98 -10.49
C ASP A 120 4.62 -7.82 -9.26
N MET A 121 3.62 -8.35 -8.56
CA MET A 121 3.76 -9.28 -7.43
C MET A 121 4.59 -10.52 -7.79
N THR A 122 4.48 -11.03 -9.02
CA THR A 122 5.29 -12.18 -9.47
C THR A 122 6.78 -11.82 -9.50
N ALA A 123 7.11 -10.65 -10.03
CA ALA A 123 8.49 -10.17 -10.10
C ALA A 123 9.06 -9.96 -8.69
N TYR A 124 8.30 -9.29 -7.81
CA TYR A 124 8.64 -9.16 -6.40
C TYR A 124 8.95 -10.51 -5.75
N HIS A 125 8.05 -11.48 -5.89
CA HIS A 125 8.18 -12.77 -5.24
C HIS A 125 9.42 -13.53 -5.72
N LEU A 126 9.69 -13.52 -7.03
CA LEU A 126 10.88 -14.16 -7.61
C LEU A 126 12.18 -13.49 -7.11
N THR A 127 12.22 -12.15 -7.08
CA THR A 127 13.37 -11.42 -6.55
C THR A 127 13.61 -11.74 -5.08
N TRP A 128 12.55 -11.78 -4.28
CA TRP A 128 12.65 -12.15 -2.87
C TRP A 128 13.12 -13.59 -2.69
N LEU A 129 12.59 -14.56 -3.44
CA LEU A 129 13.04 -15.96 -3.39
C LEU A 129 14.53 -16.10 -3.70
N GLN A 130 15.01 -15.41 -4.74
CA GLN A 130 16.42 -15.42 -5.13
C GLN A 130 17.33 -14.83 -4.04
N ALA A 131 16.89 -13.76 -3.38
CA ALA A 131 17.67 -13.09 -2.34
C ALA A 131 17.62 -13.83 -0.99
N SER A 132 16.48 -14.45 -0.66
CA SER A 132 16.19 -15.02 0.66
C SER A 132 16.66 -16.47 0.83
N GLY A 133 16.79 -17.22 -0.26
CA GLY A 133 17.11 -18.66 -0.21
C GLY A 133 16.01 -19.54 0.39
N VAL A 134 14.80 -18.99 0.58
CA VAL A 134 13.62 -19.72 1.08
C VAL A 134 13.08 -20.66 -0.02
N SER A 135 12.44 -21.76 0.38
CA SER A 135 11.82 -22.69 -0.57
C SER A 135 10.70 -22.03 -1.38
N GLN A 136 10.49 -22.53 -2.59
CA GLN A 136 9.57 -21.95 -3.58
C GLN A 136 8.09 -21.96 -3.16
N SER A 137 7.70 -22.77 -2.16
CA SER A 137 6.34 -22.81 -1.63
C SER A 137 6.12 -21.73 -0.57
N SER A 138 5.92 -20.48 -0.99
CA SER A 138 5.65 -19.37 -0.08
C SER A 138 4.17 -18.98 -0.06
N GLY A 139 3.74 -18.28 0.99
CA GLY A 139 2.40 -17.69 1.06
C GLY A 139 2.11 -16.61 0.01
N ALA A 140 3.13 -16.12 -0.71
CA ALA A 140 2.96 -15.08 -1.74
C ALA A 140 2.11 -15.57 -2.94
N ASP A 141 2.15 -16.87 -3.24
CA ASP A 141 1.33 -17.44 -4.31
C ASP A 141 -0.18 -17.30 -4.02
N MET A 142 -0.58 -17.42 -2.75
CA MET A 142 -1.99 -17.21 -2.37
C MET A 142 -2.44 -15.78 -2.66
N LEU A 143 -1.59 -14.78 -2.35
CA LEU A 143 -1.91 -13.38 -2.63
C LEU A 143 -1.98 -13.12 -4.14
N ARG A 144 -1.08 -13.73 -4.92
CA ARG A 144 -1.05 -13.63 -6.37
C ARG A 144 -2.30 -14.24 -7.01
N VAL A 145 -2.71 -15.44 -6.59
CA VAL A 145 -3.94 -16.09 -7.08
C VAL A 145 -5.16 -15.27 -6.66
N GLY A 146 -5.21 -14.83 -5.39
CA GLY A 146 -6.30 -14.02 -4.87
C GLY A 146 -6.50 -12.70 -5.63
N LEU A 147 -5.41 -12.00 -5.97
CA LEU A 147 -5.48 -10.75 -6.74
C LEU A 147 -5.70 -11.01 -8.24
N GLY A 148 -4.97 -11.95 -8.84
CA GLY A 148 -4.92 -12.14 -10.28
C GLY A 148 -6.07 -12.97 -10.84
N ILE A 149 -6.34 -14.12 -10.22
CA ILE A 149 -7.33 -15.10 -10.68
C ILE A 149 -8.68 -14.79 -10.06
N ASP A 150 -8.72 -14.69 -8.73
CA ASP A 150 -9.99 -14.51 -8.00
C ASP A 150 -10.43 -13.04 -7.93
N GLN A 151 -9.54 -12.10 -8.31
CA GLN A 151 -9.82 -10.66 -8.36
C GLN A 151 -10.36 -10.09 -7.03
N LEU A 152 -9.91 -10.66 -5.92
CA LEU A 152 -10.34 -10.29 -4.58
C LEU A 152 -9.66 -8.99 -4.13
N ASP A 153 -10.43 -8.10 -3.52
CA ASP A 153 -9.87 -7.02 -2.73
C ASP A 153 -9.37 -7.58 -1.38
N LEU A 154 -8.12 -8.05 -1.40
CA LEU A 154 -7.47 -8.65 -0.23
C LEU A 154 -7.37 -7.69 0.96
N SER A 155 -7.42 -6.37 0.73
CA SER A 155 -7.28 -5.37 1.79
C SER A 155 -8.38 -5.49 2.86
N ASN A 156 -9.54 -6.03 2.50
CA ASN A 156 -10.69 -6.22 3.37
C ASN A 156 -10.88 -7.67 3.87
N ILE A 157 -10.00 -8.59 3.47
CA ILE A 157 -10.15 -10.02 3.79
C ILE A 157 -9.29 -10.39 4.99
N PHE A 158 -9.93 -10.91 6.04
CA PHE A 158 -9.26 -11.27 7.28
C PHE A 158 -8.18 -12.35 7.11
N VAL A 159 -8.45 -13.37 6.30
CA VAL A 159 -7.48 -14.44 6.01
C VAL A 159 -6.26 -13.88 5.28
N ALA A 160 -6.45 -12.92 4.37
CA ALA A 160 -5.35 -12.25 3.69
C ALA A 160 -4.51 -11.42 4.67
N GLU A 161 -5.15 -10.76 5.64
CA GLU A 161 -4.47 -10.03 6.71
C GLU A 161 -3.56 -10.91 7.55
N LEU A 162 -4.07 -12.06 8.00
CA LEU A 162 -3.25 -13.02 8.74
C LEU A 162 -2.10 -13.57 7.89
N ALA A 163 -2.35 -13.86 6.62
CA ALA A 163 -1.33 -14.36 5.71
C ALA A 163 -0.22 -13.32 5.44
N VAL A 164 -0.58 -12.06 5.19
CA VAL A 164 0.39 -10.97 4.98
C VAL A 164 1.18 -10.70 6.25
N ARG A 165 0.54 -10.62 7.42
CA ARG A 165 1.26 -10.44 8.69
C ARG A 165 2.25 -11.58 8.91
N ARG A 166 1.85 -12.83 8.65
CA ARG A 166 2.76 -13.98 8.72
C ARG A 166 3.90 -13.90 7.71
N LEU A 167 3.63 -13.42 6.51
CA LEU A 167 4.64 -13.23 5.47
C LEU A 167 5.67 -12.17 5.88
N ILE A 168 5.23 -11.01 6.41
CA ILE A 168 6.12 -9.97 6.96
C ILE A 168 7.00 -10.53 8.10
N GLN A 169 6.45 -11.38 8.97
CA GLN A 169 7.25 -12.06 10.01
C GLN A 169 8.36 -12.93 9.40
N ILE A 170 8.05 -13.70 8.36
CA ILE A 170 9.01 -14.55 7.65
C ILE A 170 10.09 -13.68 7.01
N GLU A 171 9.70 -12.62 6.29
CA GLU A 171 10.64 -11.71 5.66
C GLU A 171 11.58 -11.05 6.68
N THR A 172 11.05 -10.62 7.82
CA THR A 172 11.84 -10.02 8.90
C THR A 172 12.81 -11.02 9.53
N ALA A 173 12.37 -12.26 9.77
CA ALA A 173 13.21 -13.32 10.32
C ALA A 173 14.34 -13.72 9.36
N VAL A 174 14.00 -13.87 8.07
CA VAL A 174 14.94 -14.24 7.01
C VAL A 174 15.93 -13.12 6.72
N ALA A 175 15.50 -11.85 6.76
CA ALA A 175 16.40 -10.70 6.59
C ALA A 175 17.51 -10.63 7.66
N ARG A 176 17.26 -11.14 8.88
CA ARG A 176 18.27 -11.20 9.95
C ARG A 176 19.28 -12.33 9.71
N ASN A 177 18.78 -13.51 9.38
CA ASN A 177 19.62 -14.68 9.13
C ASN A 177 18.91 -15.67 8.18
N PRO A 178 19.24 -15.67 6.87
CA PRO A 178 18.61 -16.56 5.91
C PRO A 178 18.85 -18.05 6.17
N ALA A 179 20.02 -18.39 6.74
CA ALA A 179 20.39 -19.79 7.00
C ALA A 179 19.67 -20.37 8.22
N SER A 180 19.28 -19.52 9.17
CA SER A 180 18.53 -19.92 10.36
C SER A 180 17.61 -18.77 10.80
N PRO A 181 16.43 -18.64 10.16
CA PRO A 181 15.50 -17.56 10.45
C PRO A 181 15.05 -17.60 11.90
N ASP A 182 15.28 -16.51 12.63
CA ASP A 182 14.85 -16.38 14.02
C ASP A 182 13.49 -15.69 14.09
N TYR A 183 12.51 -16.44 14.59
CA TYR A 183 11.13 -15.98 14.78
C TYR A 183 10.88 -15.42 16.19
N THR A 184 11.93 -15.10 16.96
CA THR A 184 11.82 -14.49 18.28
C THR A 184 11.59 -12.97 18.19
N GLY A 185 10.50 -12.48 18.76
CA GLY A 185 10.12 -11.06 18.78
C GLY A 185 9.08 -10.56 17.75
N PRO A 186 8.93 -11.12 16.53
CA PRO A 186 7.91 -10.68 15.59
C PRO A 186 6.50 -11.17 15.94
N GLU A 187 6.28 -11.88 17.05
CA GLU A 187 4.93 -12.26 17.51
C GLU A 187 4.01 -11.05 17.71
N LEU A 188 4.62 -9.88 17.98
CA LEU A 188 3.94 -8.59 18.04
C LEU A 188 3.23 -8.20 16.73
N LEU A 189 3.65 -8.74 15.58
CA LEU A 189 3.00 -8.46 14.29
C LEU A 189 1.68 -9.21 14.11
N MET A 190 1.56 -10.40 14.72
CA MET A 190 0.36 -11.23 14.62
C MET A 190 -0.67 -10.89 15.70
N GLU A 191 -0.25 -10.17 16.75
CA GLU A 191 -1.06 -9.76 17.90
C GLU A 191 -2.01 -10.85 18.41
N GLN A 192 -1.56 -12.11 18.35
CA GLN A 192 -2.35 -13.22 18.86
C GLN A 192 -2.51 -13.06 20.37
N SER A 193 -3.74 -13.23 20.85
CA SER A 193 -4.06 -13.23 22.28
C SER A 193 -3.34 -14.35 23.03
N VAL A 194 -2.81 -15.33 22.31
CA VAL A 194 -2.07 -16.48 22.82
C VAL A 194 -0.72 -16.55 22.11
N GLY A 195 0.36 -16.57 22.88
CA GLY A 195 1.71 -16.71 22.36
C GLY A 195 2.00 -18.13 21.89
N ALA A 196 3.15 -18.33 21.22
CA ALA A 196 3.54 -19.61 20.63
C ALA A 196 3.56 -20.79 21.64
N THR A 197 3.78 -20.51 22.92
CA THR A 197 3.79 -21.50 24.01
C THR A 197 2.42 -21.72 24.67
N GLY A 198 1.35 -21.12 24.13
CA GLY A 198 0.01 -21.19 24.73
C GLY A 198 -0.25 -20.18 25.85
N GLN A 199 0.71 -19.29 26.13
CA GLN A 199 0.58 -18.26 27.17
C GLN A 199 -0.31 -17.09 26.72
N ALA A 200 -1.17 -16.58 27.58
CA ALA A 200 -1.96 -15.38 27.26
C ALA A 200 -1.05 -14.15 27.12
N VAL A 201 -1.14 -13.46 25.98
CA VAL A 201 -0.41 -12.22 25.74
C VAL A 201 -1.27 -11.04 26.18
N THR A 202 -0.85 -10.37 27.24
CA THR A 202 -1.57 -9.22 27.82
C THR A 202 -0.92 -7.90 27.39
N LEU A 203 -1.07 -7.53 26.11
CA LEU A 203 -0.42 -6.33 25.52
C LEU A 203 -0.71 -5.05 26.32
N THR A 204 -1.97 -4.80 26.68
CA THR A 204 -2.35 -3.61 27.45
C THR A 204 -1.69 -3.56 28.83
N PHE A 205 -1.59 -4.72 29.49
CA PHE A 205 -0.91 -4.83 30.77
C PHE A 205 0.60 -4.63 30.61
N ASN A 206 1.22 -5.24 29.61
CA ASN A 206 2.64 -5.08 29.29
C ASN A 206 2.98 -3.62 28.97
N ASN A 207 2.14 -2.92 28.19
CA ASN A 207 2.29 -1.50 27.89
C ASN A 207 2.19 -0.64 29.15
N TRP A 208 1.24 -0.95 30.04
CA TRP A 208 1.12 -0.28 31.34
C TRP A 208 2.36 -0.51 32.23
N VAL A 209 2.85 -1.76 32.33
CA VAL A 209 4.08 -2.09 33.07
C VAL A 209 5.27 -1.37 32.48
N ALA A 210 5.43 -1.37 31.15
CA ALA A 210 6.50 -0.68 30.44
C ALA A 210 6.47 0.83 30.71
N SER A 211 5.27 1.44 30.69
CA SER A 211 5.10 2.85 31.08
C SER A 211 5.56 3.10 32.52
N LYS A 212 5.19 2.24 33.48
CA LYS A 212 5.61 2.37 34.88
C LYS A 212 7.12 2.20 35.06
N LEU A 213 7.74 1.30 34.30
CA LEU A 213 9.20 1.12 34.32
C LEU A 213 9.92 2.35 33.75
N LYS A 214 9.40 2.92 32.64
CA LYS A 214 9.90 4.17 32.06
C LYS A 214 9.79 5.34 33.04
N ASP A 215 8.66 5.48 33.72
CA ASP A 215 8.46 6.51 34.75
C ASP A 215 9.47 6.39 35.89
N ARG A 216 9.70 5.16 36.39
CA ARG A 216 10.70 4.90 37.44
C ARG A 216 12.11 5.21 36.98
N ALA A 217 12.47 4.82 35.75
CA ALA A 217 13.78 5.13 35.18
C ALA A 217 14.01 6.64 35.05
N ASN A 218 12.97 7.39 34.65
CA ASN A 218 13.02 8.85 34.60
C ASN A 218 13.22 9.47 35.99
N VAL A 219 12.48 9.01 37.00
CA VAL A 219 12.64 9.48 38.39
C VAL A 219 14.05 9.18 38.92
N GLN A 220 14.59 7.99 38.65
CA GLN A 220 15.95 7.63 39.05
C GLN A 220 17.00 8.52 38.35
N LYS A 221 16.80 8.80 37.05
CA LYS A 221 17.67 9.72 36.30
C LYS A 221 17.64 11.13 36.89
N LEU A 222 16.45 11.67 37.18
CA LEU A 222 16.31 12.99 37.80
C LEU A 222 16.90 13.03 39.21
N THR A 223 16.74 11.96 39.99
CA THR A 223 17.32 11.85 41.33
C THR A 223 18.83 11.84 41.29
N ARG A 224 19.42 11.13 40.32
CA ARG A 224 20.87 11.12 40.09
C ARG A 224 21.37 12.51 39.70
N LEU A 225 20.71 13.14 38.73
CA LEU A 225 21.08 14.49 38.25
C LEU A 225 21.01 15.51 39.40
N TYR A 226 19.95 15.46 40.21
CA TYR A 226 19.79 16.29 41.39
C TYR A 226 20.92 16.09 42.42
N LYS A 227 21.36 14.85 42.66
CA LYS A 227 22.50 14.57 43.54
C LYS A 227 23.81 15.11 42.98
N GLU A 228 24.01 15.05 41.67
CA GLU A 228 25.21 15.58 41.00
C GLU A 228 25.24 17.13 41.09
N GLU A 229 24.10 17.79 40.85
CA GLU A 229 23.99 19.26 40.90
C GLU A 229 24.13 19.85 42.31
N PHE A 230 23.48 19.24 43.30
CA PHE A 230 23.44 19.78 44.67
C PHE A 230 24.47 19.15 45.62
N GLY A 231 25.00 17.98 45.28
CA GLY A 231 25.99 17.26 46.08
C GLY A 231 27.43 17.76 45.88
N GLY A 232 27.78 18.29 44.70
CA GLY A 232 29.14 18.70 44.37
C GLY A 232 29.65 19.96 45.07
N ASN A 233 28.76 20.78 45.66
CA ASN A 233 29.13 22.09 46.21
C ASN A 233 29.09 22.17 47.76
N ARG A 234 28.91 21.04 48.45
CA ARG A 234 28.95 20.96 49.92
C ARG A 234 30.22 20.25 50.39
N GLY A 235 31.33 20.99 50.49
CA GLY A 235 32.42 20.60 51.37
C GLY A 235 33.81 20.62 50.77
N SER A 236 34.30 21.78 50.37
CA SER A 236 35.60 22.22 50.90
C SER A 236 35.32 23.17 52.05
N VAL A 237 34.95 22.61 53.22
CA VAL A 237 35.06 23.39 54.46
C VAL A 237 36.57 23.55 54.67
N PRO A 238 37.12 24.77 54.59
CA PRO A 238 38.53 24.96 54.85
C PRO A 238 38.75 24.59 56.31
N THR A 239 39.43 23.47 56.54
CA THR A 239 40.01 23.15 57.83
C THR A 239 41.00 24.26 58.14
N SER A 240 40.57 25.23 58.94
CA SER A 240 41.43 26.27 59.47
C SER A 240 42.47 25.59 60.36
N GLU A 241 43.68 25.42 59.82
CA GLU A 241 44.85 25.01 60.58
C GLU A 241 45.09 25.98 61.74
N GLU A 242 45.37 25.36 62.88
CA GLU A 242 45.70 25.93 64.18
C GLU A 242 46.88 26.90 64.10
N LYS A 243 46.78 27.99 64.87
CA LYS A 243 47.91 28.79 65.34
C LYS A 243 47.79 28.96 66.85
#